data_AF-A0A8B7VXL0-F1
#
_entry.id   AF-A0A8B7VXL0-F1
#
_cell.length_a   1.000
_cell.length_b   1.000
_cell.length_c   1.000
_cell.angle_alpha   90.00
_cell.angle_beta   90.00
_cell.angle_gamma   90.00
#
_symmetry.space_group_name_H-M   'P 1'
#
loop_
_entity.id
_entity.type
_entity.pdbx_description
1 polymer ?
#
loop_
_entity_poly.entity_id
_entity_poly.type
_entity_poly.pdbx_seq_one_letter_code
_entity_poly.pdbx_strand_id
1 'polypeptide(L)'
;MLFCWSGIRSFPKLWKINPYLSLGPGHPSLFLLVDCGIRNQQRWFSLKTMSPQNTKATNLPIAKARYLRKGYGGSKKQVPSDSPHLFAAGAAKKRSQMNNPQSKDHALPPVRNTIQLPTKPLNSEEWDKLKEDFIGKANFEDLVSSRMAQCHSSVDVAKSLLAWVAAKNNGIVGYNLLVKYLHLCVVHKQTSEVIDVYEIMKARYKSLESGGYTLLIRGLIHSDRWKEALLLLEDIKKVMIPSKKNYGDCIEGALLHQDVTTAWNLYQELLGHDLIPMMETLKAFFDFGKDIKDDHYSNKLLDILLYLRSNRLYPGESFAHSIKTWFESIPGKQWKGQFTTIQESGRCSSCGKTIESIHLSPEEYEFLKGKIMRDVIDGGDQYKKTTPGVN
;
A
#
# COMPACT_ATOMS: atom_id res chain seq x y z
N MET A 1 -16.52 21.61 -58.69
CA MET A 1 -15.42 22.57 -58.45
C MET A 1 -14.76 22.23 -57.14
N LEU A 2 -13.45 21.99 -57.17
CA LEU A 2 -12.61 21.93 -55.98
C LEU A 2 -12.64 23.26 -55.23
N PHE A 3 -12.56 23.24 -53.91
CA PHE A 3 -11.39 23.79 -53.21
C PHE A 3 -11.20 23.08 -51.87
N CYS A 4 -9.93 22.80 -51.62
CA CYS A 4 -9.37 21.99 -50.57
C CYS A 4 -8.45 22.89 -49.73
N TRP A 5 -8.19 22.47 -48.48
CA TRP A 5 -7.03 22.80 -47.61
C TRP A 5 -7.21 23.94 -46.61
N SER A 6 -6.67 23.88 -45.38
CA SER A 6 -5.98 22.83 -44.61
C SER A 6 -5.63 23.41 -43.24
N GLY A 7 -5.63 22.62 -42.15
CA GLY A 7 -5.11 23.13 -40.88
C GLY A 7 -5.30 22.28 -39.62
N ILE A 8 -5.35 20.94 -39.71
CA ILE A 8 -5.28 20.09 -38.51
C ILE A 8 -3.99 19.27 -38.61
N ARG A 9 -2.92 19.78 -37.99
CA ARG A 9 -1.79 18.93 -37.61
C ARG A 9 -2.27 18.03 -36.46
N SER A 10 -2.81 16.87 -36.83
CA SER A 10 -3.03 15.77 -35.91
C SER A 10 -1.68 15.30 -35.38
N PHE A 11 -1.58 15.07 -34.06
CA PHE A 11 -0.40 14.47 -33.46
C PHE A 11 -0.36 12.99 -33.85
N PRO A 12 0.60 12.50 -34.65
CA PRO A 12 0.65 11.10 -35.08
C PRO A 12 1.24 10.17 -34.01
N LYS A 13 1.55 10.67 -32.82
CA LYS A 13 2.30 9.93 -31.79
C LYS A 13 1.48 8.88 -31.02
N LEU A 14 0.15 8.91 -31.12
CA LEU A 14 -0.71 7.86 -30.52
C LEU A 14 -0.80 6.59 -31.36
N TRP A 15 -0.14 6.53 -32.52
CA TRP A 15 -0.38 5.51 -33.55
C TRP A 15 0.89 4.79 -34.04
N LYS A 16 1.99 4.87 -33.30
CA LYS A 16 3.18 4.05 -33.57
C LYS A 16 3.58 3.30 -32.31
N ILE A 17 3.24 2.02 -32.28
CA ILE A 17 3.82 1.03 -31.37
C ILE A 17 5.31 0.97 -31.69
N ASN A 18 6.17 1.46 -30.78
CA ASN A 18 7.62 1.28 -30.88
C ASN A 18 8.04 0.22 -29.85
N PRO A 19 8.36 -1.01 -30.27
CA PRO A 19 8.60 -2.11 -29.34
C PRO A 19 10.07 -2.18 -28.93
N TYR A 20 10.66 -1.13 -28.35
CA TYR A 20 11.99 -1.21 -27.74
C TYR A 20 12.15 -0.20 -26.60
N LEU A 21 12.09 -0.68 -25.36
CA LEU A 21 12.71 -0.04 -24.20
C LEU A 21 13.41 -1.14 -23.41
N SER A 22 14.66 -1.36 -23.78
CA SER A 22 15.62 -2.21 -23.08
C SER A 22 16.21 -1.47 -21.87
N LEU A 23 16.35 -2.20 -20.76
CA LEU A 23 17.08 -1.86 -19.55
C LEU A 23 18.48 -1.26 -19.83
N GLY A 24 18.87 -0.25 -19.03
CA GLY A 24 20.26 0.21 -18.90
C GLY A 24 20.43 1.19 -17.71
N PRO A 25 21.48 1.09 -16.88
CA PRO A 25 21.53 1.64 -15.51
C PRO A 25 22.22 3.01 -15.40
N GLY A 26 21.94 3.74 -14.31
CA GLY A 26 22.78 4.89 -13.91
C GLY A 26 22.18 5.82 -12.84
N HIS A 27 22.60 5.63 -11.58
CA HIS A 27 22.71 6.70 -10.56
C HIS A 27 23.95 7.58 -10.88
N PRO A 28 24.06 8.86 -10.44
CA PRO A 28 23.97 9.25 -9.02
C PRO A 28 23.25 10.58 -8.67
N SER A 29 22.96 10.63 -7.37
CA SER A 29 22.48 11.70 -6.45
C SER A 29 23.08 13.09 -6.60
N LEU A 30 22.32 14.12 -6.17
CA LEU A 30 22.81 15.25 -5.35
C LEU A 30 21.64 15.94 -4.64
N PHE A 31 21.67 15.91 -3.30
CA PHE A 31 20.78 16.65 -2.41
C PHE A 31 21.30 18.08 -2.22
N LEU A 32 20.42 19.08 -2.28
CA LEU A 32 20.68 20.43 -1.78
C LEU A 32 19.71 20.72 -0.63
N LEU A 33 20.28 20.90 0.55
CA LEU A 33 19.63 21.44 1.74
C LEU A 33 19.45 22.95 1.55
N VAL A 34 18.24 23.44 1.75
CA VAL A 34 17.98 24.86 2.00
C VAL A 34 17.15 24.95 3.28
N ASP A 35 17.79 25.52 4.30
CA ASP A 35 17.20 25.89 5.58
C ASP A 35 16.13 26.98 5.40
N CYS A 36 14.98 26.83 6.06
CA CYS A 36 14.14 27.97 6.40
C CYS A 36 13.42 27.75 7.73
N GLY A 37 13.49 28.78 8.59
CA GLY A 37 13.29 28.72 10.03
C GLY A 37 11.87 28.43 10.53
N ILE A 38 11.83 27.80 11.72
CA ILE A 38 10.63 27.45 12.47
C ILE A 38 10.20 28.63 13.34
N ARG A 39 8.91 28.99 13.28
CA ARG A 39 8.24 29.89 14.21
C ARG A 39 7.59 29.07 15.33
N ASN A 40 7.91 29.42 16.58
CA ASN A 40 7.47 28.76 17.81
C ASN A 40 5.94 28.59 17.93
N GLN A 41 5.48 27.36 18.17
CA GLN A 41 4.22 27.07 18.85
C GLN A 41 4.48 26.15 20.06
N GLN A 42 3.74 26.40 21.14
CA GLN A 42 3.98 25.85 22.47
C GLN A 42 3.78 24.32 22.52
N ARG A 43 4.86 23.59 22.80
CA ARG A 43 4.84 22.15 23.12
C ARG A 43 4.33 21.93 24.56
N TRP A 44 3.31 21.09 24.72
CA TRP A 44 2.80 20.69 26.06
C TRP A 44 3.43 19.41 26.61
N PHE A 45 4.25 18.71 25.81
CA PHE A 45 5.06 17.58 26.29
C PHE A 45 6.49 18.05 26.57
N SER A 46 6.81 18.23 27.85
CA SER A 46 8.19 18.38 28.29
C SER A 46 8.88 17.01 28.22
N LEU A 47 9.60 16.77 27.13
CA LEU A 47 10.50 15.62 27.03
C LEU A 47 11.68 15.88 27.97
N LYS A 48 11.65 15.31 29.17
CA LYS A 48 12.88 15.07 29.93
C LYS A 48 13.78 14.21 29.03
N THR A 49 14.97 14.71 28.71
CA THR A 49 16.03 13.95 28.04
C THR A 49 16.30 12.68 28.83
N MET A 50 15.86 11.54 28.31
CA MET A 50 16.12 10.22 28.89
C MET A 50 17.19 9.53 28.04
N SER A 51 18.21 9.02 28.73
CA SER A 51 19.33 8.26 28.16
C SER A 51 18.82 7.09 27.29
N PRO A 52 19.49 6.78 26.16
CA PRO A 52 19.13 5.61 25.36
C PRO A 52 19.30 4.34 26.20
N GLN A 53 18.18 3.65 26.46
CA GLN A 53 18.20 2.34 27.10
C GLN A 53 18.25 1.25 26.02
N ASN A 54 19.29 0.43 26.14
CA ASN A 54 19.63 -0.64 25.23
C ASN A 54 18.62 -1.79 25.40
N THR A 55 17.55 -1.81 24.60
CA THR A 55 16.66 -2.97 24.54
C THR A 55 17.38 -4.10 23.82
N LYS A 56 17.74 -5.14 24.59
CA LYS A 56 18.35 -6.39 24.09
C LYS A 56 17.58 -6.90 22.87
N ALA A 57 18.30 -7.07 21.77
CA ALA A 57 17.79 -7.67 20.55
C ALA A 57 17.29 -9.09 20.82
N THR A 58 16.00 -9.34 20.56
CA THR A 58 15.48 -10.70 20.41
C THR A 58 15.96 -11.22 19.05
N ASN A 59 17.15 -11.80 19.03
CA ASN A 59 17.70 -12.44 17.84
C ASN A 59 16.80 -13.62 17.44
N LEU A 60 16.17 -13.53 16.27
CA LEU A 60 15.56 -14.67 15.59
C LEU A 60 16.68 -15.50 14.95
N PRO A 61 16.92 -16.77 15.33
CA PRO A 61 17.95 -17.56 14.66
C PRO A 61 17.46 -18.00 13.28
N ILE A 62 18.14 -17.51 12.24
CA ILE A 62 18.03 -18.02 10.87
C ILE A 62 18.72 -19.39 10.84
N ALA A 63 17.94 -20.47 10.91
CA ALA A 63 18.47 -21.82 10.74
C ALA A 63 18.75 -22.09 9.25
N LYS A 64 20.02 -22.00 8.86
CA LYS A 64 20.51 -22.53 7.57
C LYS A 64 20.66 -24.05 7.70
N ALA A 65 19.79 -24.82 7.05
CA ALA A 65 19.94 -26.27 6.95
C ALA A 65 21.10 -26.61 6.00
N ARG A 66 22.19 -27.17 6.53
CA ARG A 66 23.21 -27.87 5.75
C ARG A 66 22.87 -29.36 5.72
N TYR A 67 22.60 -29.90 4.54
CA TYR A 67 22.50 -31.34 4.32
C TYR A 67 23.89 -31.96 4.30
N LEU A 68 24.15 -32.92 5.18
CA LEU A 68 25.32 -33.80 5.15
C LEU A 68 24.83 -35.26 5.22
N ARG A 69 25.21 -36.02 4.20
CA ARG A 69 24.80 -37.41 3.93
C ARG A 69 25.91 -38.37 4.34
N LYS A 70 25.60 -39.33 5.23
CA LYS A 70 26.23 -40.66 5.46
C LYS A 70 25.65 -41.18 6.79
N GLY A 71 25.34 -42.45 7.04
CA GLY A 71 25.58 -43.75 6.42
C GLY A 71 25.27 -44.79 7.53
N TYR A 72 24.74 -45.96 7.15
CA TYR A 72 24.13 -47.00 8.00
C TYR A 72 24.95 -47.54 9.20
N GLY A 73 24.24 -48.02 10.22
CA GLY A 73 24.73 -48.98 11.23
C GLY A 73 23.80 -49.12 12.44
N GLY A 74 23.07 -50.24 12.55
CA GLY A 74 21.99 -50.43 13.52
C GLY A 74 22.39 -50.94 14.91
N SER A 75 21.46 -50.81 15.87
CA SER A 75 21.19 -51.85 16.89
C SER A 75 19.93 -51.52 17.70
N LYS A 76 19.15 -52.57 17.93
CA LYS A 76 17.87 -52.61 18.66
C LYS A 76 18.07 -52.35 20.16
N LYS A 77 17.19 -51.55 20.76
CA LYS A 77 16.66 -51.75 22.13
C LYS A 77 15.36 -50.94 22.29
N GLN A 78 14.27 -51.65 22.56
CA GLN A 78 12.97 -51.10 22.91
C GLN A 78 12.92 -50.77 24.40
N VAL A 79 12.38 -49.59 24.75
CA VAL A 79 11.76 -49.28 26.05
C VAL A 79 10.58 -48.32 25.75
N PRO A 80 9.39 -48.53 26.32
CA PRO A 80 8.20 -47.74 26.02
C PRO A 80 8.18 -46.42 26.81
N SER A 81 7.83 -45.31 26.15
CA SER A 81 7.51 -44.05 26.82
C SER A 81 6.32 -43.41 26.10
N ASP A 82 5.15 -43.60 26.70
CA ASP A 82 3.91 -42.93 26.34
C ASP A 82 4.00 -41.43 26.68
N SER A 83 4.31 -40.61 25.68
CA SER A 83 3.84 -39.24 25.60
C SER A 83 3.81 -38.79 24.12
N PRO A 84 2.64 -38.45 23.53
CA PRO A 84 2.60 -38.13 22.11
C PRO A 84 3.11 -36.70 21.90
N HIS A 85 4.32 -36.58 21.34
CA HIS A 85 4.85 -35.32 20.84
C HIS A 85 3.87 -34.68 19.82
N LEU A 86 3.33 -33.52 20.16
CA LEU A 86 2.26 -32.80 19.44
C LEU A 86 2.59 -32.41 17.98
N PHE A 87 3.85 -32.59 17.55
CA PHE A 87 4.34 -32.24 16.22
C PHE A 87 4.92 -33.44 15.45
N ALA A 88 4.59 -34.67 15.84
CA ALA A 88 4.97 -35.85 15.07
C ALA A 88 4.33 -35.85 13.66
N ALA A 89 5.13 -36.21 12.65
CA ALA A 89 4.68 -36.37 11.28
C ALA A 89 3.55 -37.42 11.20
N GLY A 90 2.44 -37.08 10.54
CA GLY A 90 1.23 -37.93 10.47
C GLY A 90 0.15 -37.63 11.51
N ALA A 91 0.39 -36.75 12.48
CA ALA A 91 -0.60 -36.36 13.50
C ALA A 91 -1.70 -35.39 12.99
N ALA A 92 -1.67 -34.99 11.72
CA ALA A 92 -2.60 -34.02 11.14
C ALA A 92 -4.06 -34.52 11.14
N LYS A 93 -4.27 -35.82 10.88
CA LYS A 93 -5.61 -36.43 10.84
C LYS A 93 -6.24 -36.63 12.23
N LYS A 94 -5.42 -36.79 13.28
CA LYS A 94 -5.90 -36.80 14.68
C LYS A 94 -6.33 -35.40 15.13
N ARG A 95 -5.63 -34.34 14.71
CA ARG A 95 -6.01 -32.96 14.99
C ARG A 95 -7.33 -32.56 14.33
N SER A 96 -7.60 -33.03 13.11
CA SER A 96 -8.88 -32.73 12.45
C SER A 96 -10.08 -33.40 13.12
N GLN A 97 -9.88 -34.52 13.81
CA GLN A 97 -10.95 -35.26 14.50
C GLN A 97 -11.28 -34.69 15.89
N MET A 98 -10.32 -34.05 16.56
CA MET A 98 -10.56 -33.36 17.84
C MET A 98 -11.37 -32.05 17.69
N ASN A 99 -11.43 -31.49 16.47
CA ASN A 99 -12.10 -30.20 16.20
C ASN A 99 -13.51 -30.33 15.62
N ASN A 100 -14.15 -31.52 15.67
CA ASN A 100 -15.49 -31.72 15.12
C ASN A 100 -16.54 -31.89 16.24
N PRO A 101 -17.23 -30.82 16.69
CA PRO A 101 -18.33 -30.96 17.63
C PRO A 101 -19.62 -31.33 16.87
N GLN A 102 -19.89 -32.63 16.77
CA GLN A 102 -21.25 -33.13 16.55
C GLN A 102 -21.82 -33.66 17.87
N SER A 103 -22.40 -32.78 18.68
CA SER A 103 -23.53 -33.12 19.54
C SER A 103 -24.26 -31.85 19.96
N LYS A 104 -25.57 -31.90 19.80
CA LYS A 104 -26.55 -30.84 20.07
C LYS A 104 -26.43 -30.30 21.49
N ASP A 105 -26.27 -29.00 21.61
CA ASP A 105 -27.06 -28.13 22.50
C ASP A 105 -26.88 -26.69 22.03
N HIS A 106 -27.99 -25.96 21.90
CA HIS A 106 -28.00 -24.54 21.57
C HIS A 106 -27.47 -23.74 22.76
N ALA A 107 -26.16 -23.76 22.99
CA ALA A 107 -25.50 -22.76 23.80
C ALA A 107 -25.33 -21.51 22.94
N LEU A 108 -26.03 -20.43 23.33
CA LEU A 108 -25.82 -19.09 22.80
C LEU A 108 -24.32 -18.77 22.77
N PRO A 109 -23.83 -18.03 21.76
CA PRO A 109 -22.43 -17.63 21.70
C PRO A 109 -22.05 -16.90 23.00
N PRO A 110 -20.84 -17.11 23.54
CA PRO A 110 -20.42 -16.47 24.78
C PRO A 110 -20.54 -14.95 24.59
N VAL A 111 -21.24 -14.31 25.52
CA VAL A 111 -21.48 -12.87 25.55
C VAL A 111 -20.16 -12.16 25.27
N ARG A 112 -20.05 -11.52 24.10
CA ARG A 112 -18.95 -10.59 23.84
C ARG A 112 -19.04 -9.53 24.92
N ASN A 113 -18.04 -9.41 25.78
CA ASN A 113 -17.90 -8.28 26.70
C ASN A 113 -18.02 -7.00 25.86
N THR A 114 -19.20 -6.39 25.92
CA THR A 114 -19.55 -5.22 25.14
C THR A 114 -19.13 -4.03 25.97
N ILE A 115 -17.82 -3.74 25.96
CA ILE A 115 -17.33 -2.48 26.53
C ILE A 115 -18.00 -1.37 25.70
N GLN A 116 -18.86 -0.58 26.35
CA GLN A 116 -19.34 0.64 25.73
C GLN A 116 -18.17 1.61 25.60
N LEU A 117 -17.87 2.01 24.36
CA LEU A 117 -16.79 2.96 24.11
C LEU A 117 -17.18 4.35 24.61
N PRO A 118 -16.28 5.06 25.31
CA PRO A 118 -16.54 6.44 25.70
C PRO A 118 -16.79 7.33 24.48
N THR A 119 -17.81 8.17 24.56
CA THR A 119 -18.13 9.17 23.52
C THR A 119 -17.43 10.50 23.76
N LYS A 120 -16.91 10.71 24.98
CA LYS A 120 -16.17 11.90 25.40
C LYS A 120 -14.84 11.51 26.03
N PRO A 121 -13.82 12.40 26.00
CA PRO A 121 -12.55 12.16 26.69
C PRO A 121 -12.79 11.98 28.19
N LEU A 122 -12.16 10.95 28.77
CA LEU A 122 -12.29 10.63 30.18
C LEU A 122 -11.08 11.13 30.97
N ASN A 123 -11.28 11.48 32.24
CA ASN A 123 -10.21 11.79 33.18
C ASN A 123 -9.58 10.50 33.77
N SER A 124 -8.53 10.65 34.59
CA SER A 124 -7.81 9.49 35.14
C SER A 124 -8.69 8.60 36.02
N GLU A 125 -9.54 9.18 36.87
CA GLU A 125 -10.40 8.43 37.80
C GLU A 125 -11.51 7.68 37.05
N GLU A 126 -12.04 8.26 35.99
CA GLU A 126 -13.04 7.63 35.11
C GLU A 126 -12.44 6.43 34.36
N TRP A 127 -11.21 6.56 33.86
CA TRP A 127 -10.48 5.45 33.26
C TRP A 127 -10.16 4.34 34.28
N ASP A 128 -9.89 4.70 35.54
CA ASP A 128 -9.65 3.74 36.62
C ASP A 128 -10.90 2.91 36.90
N LYS A 129 -12.05 3.56 37.07
CA LYS A 129 -13.35 2.87 37.24
C LYS A 129 -13.66 1.94 36.08
N LEU A 130 -13.48 2.40 34.84
CA LEU A 130 -13.73 1.59 33.65
C LEU A 130 -12.80 0.37 33.56
N LYS A 131 -11.57 0.48 34.05
CA LYS A 131 -10.63 -0.65 34.14
C LYS A 131 -11.00 -1.61 35.25
N GLU A 132 -11.47 -1.13 36.40
CA GLU A 132 -11.94 -1.96 37.52
C GLU A 132 -13.19 -2.76 37.16
N ASP A 133 -14.13 -2.15 36.44
CA ASP A 133 -15.34 -2.80 35.93
C ASP A 133 -15.05 -3.83 34.82
N PHE A 134 -13.85 -3.82 34.24
CA PHE A 134 -13.47 -4.72 33.17
C PHE A 134 -13.14 -6.13 33.67
N ILE A 135 -14.06 -7.06 33.43
CA ILE A 135 -13.87 -8.49 33.71
C ILE A 135 -13.33 -9.18 32.45
N GLY A 136 -12.01 -9.30 32.31
CA GLY A 136 -11.41 -10.00 31.17
C GLY A 136 -9.94 -10.35 31.34
N LYS A 137 -9.49 -11.41 30.66
CA LYS A 137 -8.07 -11.82 30.62
C LYS A 137 -7.25 -11.03 29.59
N ALA A 138 -7.91 -10.29 28.70
CA ALA A 138 -7.24 -9.49 27.67
C ALA A 138 -6.65 -8.22 28.29
N ASN A 139 -5.57 -7.71 27.70
CA ASN A 139 -5.03 -6.40 28.06
C ASN A 139 -6.08 -5.32 27.77
N PHE A 140 -6.53 -4.62 28.81
CA PHE A 140 -7.62 -3.64 28.75
C PHE A 140 -7.30 -2.51 27.75
N GLU A 141 -6.09 -1.94 27.85
CA GLU A 141 -5.62 -0.85 27.00
C GLU A 141 -5.62 -1.26 25.52
N ASP A 142 -5.14 -2.47 25.23
CA ASP A 142 -5.06 -3.01 23.87
C ASP A 142 -6.44 -3.30 23.28
N LEU A 143 -7.37 -3.82 24.08
CA LEU A 143 -8.74 -4.10 23.68
C LEU A 143 -9.52 -2.80 23.41
N VAL A 144 -9.48 -1.85 24.34
CA VAL A 144 -10.17 -0.56 24.21
C VAL A 144 -9.65 0.20 23.00
N SER A 145 -8.32 0.30 22.84
CA SER A 145 -7.73 0.97 21.67
C SER A 145 -8.05 0.27 20.34
N SER A 146 -8.13 -1.06 20.32
CA SER A 146 -8.57 -1.80 19.12
C SER A 146 -10.01 -1.46 18.75
N ARG A 147 -10.90 -1.38 19.74
CA ARG A 147 -12.30 -1.02 19.54
C ARG A 147 -12.44 0.43 19.08
N MET A 148 -11.68 1.36 19.68
CA MET A 148 -11.64 2.75 19.22
C MET A 148 -11.20 2.86 17.76
N ALA A 149 -10.14 2.13 17.37
CA ALA A 149 -9.65 2.10 16.00
C ALA A 149 -10.67 1.52 15.01
N GLN A 150 -11.39 0.46 15.39
CA GLN A 150 -12.44 -0.17 14.57
C GLN A 150 -13.68 0.72 14.41
N CYS A 151 -14.06 1.45 15.46
CA CYS A 151 -15.23 2.32 15.46
C CYS A 151 -14.90 3.76 15.03
N HIS A 152 -13.65 4.04 14.62
CA HIS A 152 -13.16 5.37 14.27
C HIS A 152 -13.52 6.46 15.31
N SER A 153 -13.38 6.13 16.60
CA SER A 153 -13.67 7.04 17.71
C SER A 153 -12.90 8.36 17.59
N SER A 154 -13.37 9.40 18.30
CA SER A 154 -12.69 10.70 18.33
C SER A 154 -11.24 10.57 18.80
N VAL A 155 -10.36 11.35 18.15
CA VAL A 155 -8.94 11.44 18.49
C VAL A 155 -8.75 11.92 19.92
N ASP A 156 -9.61 12.79 20.45
CA ASP A 156 -9.52 13.30 21.83
C ASP A 156 -9.78 12.19 22.86
N VAL A 157 -10.73 11.30 22.57
CA VAL A 157 -11.02 10.15 23.44
C VAL A 157 -9.82 9.21 23.48
N ALA A 158 -9.27 8.88 22.32
CA ALA A 158 -8.08 8.03 22.24
C ALA A 158 -6.86 8.70 22.90
N LYS A 159 -6.70 10.03 22.75
CA LYS A 159 -5.64 10.80 23.41
C LYS A 159 -5.77 10.77 24.92
N SER A 160 -7.00 10.82 25.46
CA SER A 160 -7.24 10.68 26.91
C SER A 160 -6.81 9.32 27.44
N LEU A 161 -7.05 8.24 26.68
CA LEU A 161 -6.56 6.89 27.01
C LEU A 161 -5.02 6.87 27.03
N LEU A 162 -4.36 7.46 26.02
CA LEU A 162 -2.90 7.56 25.97
C LEU A 162 -2.34 8.31 27.17
N ALA A 163 -2.95 9.44 27.54
CA ALA A 163 -2.53 10.25 28.68
C ALA A 163 -2.65 9.48 30.00
N TRP A 164 -3.75 8.76 30.20
CA TRP A 164 -3.95 7.91 31.38
C TRP A 164 -2.95 6.74 31.43
N VAL A 165 -2.71 6.05 30.31
CA VAL A 165 -1.68 4.98 30.25
C VAL A 165 -0.29 5.55 30.55
N ALA A 166 0.04 6.72 29.98
CA ALA A 166 1.31 7.38 30.23
C ALA A 166 1.47 7.76 31.71
N ALA A 167 0.43 8.31 32.35
CA ALA A 167 0.45 8.68 33.77
C ALA A 167 0.74 7.46 34.66
N LYS A 168 0.16 6.30 34.35
CA LYS A 168 0.38 5.06 35.11
C LYS A 168 1.72 4.39 34.88
N ASN A 169 2.31 4.60 33.70
CA ASN A 169 3.53 3.91 33.26
C ASN A 169 4.73 4.84 33.17
N ASN A 170 4.88 5.81 34.08
CA ASN A 170 6.02 6.74 34.12
C ASN A 170 6.28 7.47 32.79
N GLY A 171 5.21 7.86 32.09
CA GLY A 171 5.26 8.51 30.78
C GLY A 171 5.47 7.55 29.60
N ILE A 172 5.36 6.23 29.81
CA ILE A 172 5.60 5.24 28.76
C ILE A 172 4.29 4.72 28.16
N VAL A 173 4.12 4.98 26.86
CA VAL A 173 3.05 4.39 26.04
C VAL A 173 3.64 3.25 25.20
N GLY A 174 2.96 2.11 25.20
CA GLY A 174 3.38 0.94 24.41
C GLY A 174 3.20 1.14 22.91
N TYR A 175 4.05 0.49 22.11
CA TYR A 175 4.09 0.61 20.64
C TYR A 175 2.72 0.34 19.99
N ASN A 176 2.06 -0.77 20.33
CA ASN A 176 0.76 -1.13 19.73
C ASN A 176 -0.32 -0.07 19.97
N LEU A 177 -0.32 0.56 21.15
CA LEU A 177 -1.26 1.62 21.49
C LEU A 177 -0.96 2.89 20.67
N LEU A 178 0.32 3.23 20.49
CA LEU A 178 0.74 4.34 19.61
C LEU A 178 0.35 4.10 18.16
N VAL A 179 0.51 2.88 17.63
CA VAL A 179 0.12 2.55 16.23
C VAL A 179 -1.39 2.67 16.03
N LYS A 180 -2.19 2.21 16.99
CA LYS A 180 -3.67 2.33 16.94
C LYS A 180 -4.12 3.79 17.03
N TYR A 181 -3.45 4.59 17.87
CA TYR A 181 -3.70 6.02 17.96
C TYR A 181 -3.29 6.74 16.67
N LEU A 182 -2.12 6.43 16.11
CA LEU A 182 -1.66 6.94 14.83
C LEU A 182 -2.67 6.66 13.72
N HIS A 183 -3.20 5.43 13.65
CA HIS A 183 -4.25 5.07 12.70
C HIS A 183 -5.47 5.99 12.81
N LEU A 184 -5.95 6.28 14.03
CA LEU A 184 -7.04 7.24 14.24
C LEU A 184 -6.68 8.65 13.78
N CYS A 185 -5.47 9.12 14.09
CA CYS A 185 -4.99 10.43 13.65
C CYS A 185 -4.96 10.54 12.13
N VAL A 186 -4.50 9.48 11.45
CA VAL A 186 -4.47 9.41 9.97
C VAL A 186 -5.88 9.42 9.38
N VAL A 187 -6.81 8.62 9.92
CA VAL A 187 -8.20 8.56 9.45
C VAL A 187 -8.88 9.93 9.59
N HIS A 188 -8.68 10.59 10.73
CA HIS A 188 -9.27 11.91 11.01
C HIS A 188 -8.44 13.09 10.48
N LYS A 189 -7.36 12.82 9.73
CA LYS A 189 -6.46 13.83 9.15
C LYS A 189 -5.88 14.83 10.17
N GLN A 190 -5.63 14.39 11.40
CA GLN A 190 -5.03 15.20 12.46
C GLN A 190 -3.49 15.21 12.33
N THR A 191 -2.97 16.08 11.46
CA THR A 191 -1.55 16.11 11.09
C THR A 191 -0.62 16.48 12.26
N SER A 192 -1.05 17.36 13.17
CA SER A 192 -0.28 17.70 14.38
C SER A 192 -0.06 16.48 15.28
N GLU A 193 -1.10 15.69 15.52
CA GLU A 193 -1.03 14.48 16.34
C GLU A 193 -0.17 13.40 15.66
N VAL A 194 -0.27 13.25 14.33
CA VAL A 194 0.62 12.36 13.56
C VAL A 194 2.08 12.73 13.78
N ILE A 195 2.40 14.02 13.73
CA ILE A 195 3.76 14.53 13.93
C ILE A 195 4.25 14.23 15.35
N ASP A 196 3.42 14.47 16.37
CA ASP A 196 3.77 14.17 17.76
C ASP A 196 4.04 12.67 17.96
N VAL A 197 3.18 11.81 17.42
CA VAL A 197 3.38 10.35 17.50
C VAL A 197 4.62 9.92 16.73
N TYR A 198 4.89 10.51 15.57
CA TYR A 198 6.10 10.25 14.80
C TYR A 198 7.37 10.56 15.60
N GLU A 199 7.43 11.71 16.28
CA GLU A 199 8.57 12.07 17.13
C GLU A 199 8.74 11.10 18.30
N ILE A 200 7.64 10.72 18.95
CA ILE A 200 7.67 9.73 20.03
C ILE A 200 8.21 8.39 19.52
N MET A 201 7.73 7.93 18.36
CA MET A 201 8.17 6.67 17.78
C MET A 201 9.64 6.70 17.38
N LYS A 202 10.09 7.79 16.74
CA LYS A 202 11.47 7.99 16.31
C LYS A 202 12.45 8.06 17.48
N ALA A 203 12.06 8.70 18.58
CA ALA A 203 12.88 8.80 19.79
C ALA A 203 13.01 7.47 20.54
N ARG A 204 12.00 6.59 20.45
CA ARG A 204 11.91 5.38 21.28
C ARG A 204 12.24 4.09 20.56
N TYR A 205 11.99 4.02 19.26
CA TYR A 205 12.12 2.78 18.49
C TYR A 205 13.12 2.99 17.35
N LYS A 206 14.12 2.11 17.29
CA LYS A 206 15.16 2.15 16.26
C LYS A 206 14.62 1.78 14.87
N SER A 207 13.61 0.93 14.81
CA SER A 207 12.96 0.47 13.59
C SER A 207 11.50 0.14 13.88
N LEU A 208 10.62 0.43 12.93
CA LEU A 208 9.21 0.09 13.00
C LEU A 208 8.91 -1.11 12.11
N GLU A 209 7.78 -1.78 12.33
CA GLU A 209 7.30 -2.77 11.38
C GLU A 209 6.75 -2.10 10.11
N SER A 210 6.58 -2.85 9.02
CA SER A 210 6.13 -2.29 7.74
C SER A 210 4.77 -1.58 7.83
N GLY A 211 3.87 -2.07 8.69
CA GLY A 211 2.58 -1.44 8.96
C GLY A 211 2.72 -0.06 9.62
N GLY A 212 3.61 0.07 10.61
CA GLY A 212 3.89 1.34 11.27
C GLY A 212 4.46 2.39 10.32
N TYR A 213 5.46 2.01 9.50
CA TYR A 213 6.00 2.89 8.46
C TYR A 213 4.93 3.32 7.45
N THR A 214 4.08 2.40 7.01
CA THR A 214 2.99 2.71 6.06
C THR A 214 2.02 3.73 6.63
N LEU A 215 1.65 3.63 7.90
CA LEU A 215 0.77 4.60 8.56
C LEU A 215 1.44 5.97 8.71
N LEU A 216 2.72 6.00 9.07
CA LEU A 216 3.48 7.26 9.18
C LEU A 216 3.59 7.96 7.82
N ILE A 217 3.94 7.23 6.77
CA ILE A 217 3.96 7.76 5.40
C ILE A 217 2.60 8.38 5.07
N ARG A 218 1.50 7.64 5.24
CA ARG A 218 0.14 8.15 4.95
C ARG A 218 -0.23 9.39 5.77
N GLY A 219 0.21 9.46 7.02
CA GLY A 219 -0.09 10.60 7.90
C GLY A 219 0.70 11.86 7.55
N LEU A 220 1.97 11.70 7.16
CA LEU A 220 2.89 12.83 6.94
C LEU A 220 2.67 13.54 5.60
N ILE A 221 2.13 12.86 4.59
CA ILE A 221 1.98 13.40 3.22
C ILE A 221 1.05 14.62 3.11
N HIS A 222 0.24 14.92 4.13
CA HIS A 222 -0.63 16.11 4.19
C HIS A 222 -0.02 17.26 5.02
N SER A 223 1.22 17.12 5.48
CA SER A 223 1.89 18.11 6.34
C SER A 223 3.09 18.73 5.64
N ASP A 224 3.58 19.86 6.17
CA ASP A 224 4.82 20.48 5.71
C ASP A 224 6.05 19.56 5.85
N ARG A 225 5.92 18.49 6.65
CA ARG A 225 6.93 17.45 6.86
C ARG A 225 6.80 16.26 5.90
N TRP A 226 6.07 16.40 4.80
CA TRP A 226 5.85 15.33 3.82
C TRP A 226 7.14 14.70 3.27
N LYS A 227 8.24 15.47 3.20
CA LYS A 227 9.55 14.94 2.78
C LYS A 227 10.07 13.83 3.70
N GLU A 228 9.64 13.81 4.96
CA GLU A 228 9.98 12.70 5.87
C GLU A 228 9.26 11.42 5.48
N ALA A 229 8.09 11.48 4.84
CA ALA A 229 7.46 10.30 4.24
C ALA A 229 8.36 9.68 3.15
N LEU A 230 9.06 10.50 2.37
CA LEU A 230 10.04 10.02 1.38
C LEU A 230 11.24 9.36 2.06
N LEU A 231 11.76 9.94 3.15
CA LEU A 231 12.85 9.31 3.91
C LEU A 231 12.44 7.94 4.48
N LEU A 232 11.21 7.84 4.99
CA LEU A 232 10.66 6.56 5.45
C LEU A 232 10.50 5.55 4.30
N LEU A 233 10.11 6.01 3.11
CA LEU A 233 10.07 5.16 1.92
C LEU A 233 11.46 4.63 1.56
N GLU A 234 12.50 5.48 1.59
CA GLU A 234 13.89 5.07 1.37
C GLU A 234 14.37 4.08 2.43
N ASP A 235 13.96 4.24 3.68
CA ASP A 235 14.27 3.26 4.73
C ASP A 235 13.62 1.89 4.48
N ILE A 236 12.40 1.85 3.92
CA ILE A 236 11.78 0.60 3.48
C ILE A 236 12.59 -0.01 2.32
N LYS A 237 12.97 0.79 1.31
CA LYS A 237 13.74 0.33 0.14
C LYS A 237 15.05 -0.36 0.50
N LYS A 238 15.70 0.05 1.60
CA LYS A 238 16.94 -0.59 2.10
C LYS A 238 16.76 -2.04 2.53
N VAL A 239 15.53 -2.46 2.88
CA VAL A 239 15.27 -3.81 3.42
C VAL A 239 14.29 -4.61 2.57
N MET A 240 13.42 -3.98 1.78
CA MET A 240 12.46 -4.63 0.89
C MET A 240 11.92 -3.69 -0.20
N ILE A 241 11.22 -4.25 -1.18
CA ILE A 241 10.47 -3.47 -2.17
C ILE A 241 9.25 -2.84 -1.47
N PRO A 242 9.07 -1.49 -1.50
CA PRO A 242 7.91 -0.85 -0.93
C PRO A 242 6.60 -1.29 -1.61
N SER A 243 5.49 -1.26 -0.87
CA SER A 243 4.20 -1.61 -1.43
C SER A 243 3.68 -0.55 -2.39
N LYS A 244 2.78 -0.93 -3.31
CA LYS A 244 2.04 0.01 -4.17
C LYS A 244 1.33 1.13 -3.40
N LYS A 245 0.94 0.87 -2.14
CA LYS A 245 0.35 1.87 -1.25
C LYS A 245 1.40 2.87 -0.75
N ASN A 246 2.59 2.41 -0.37
CA ASN A 246 3.66 3.31 0.07
C ASN A 246 4.09 4.28 -1.04
N TYR A 247 4.27 3.75 -2.25
CA TYR A 247 4.52 4.58 -3.42
C TYR A 247 3.35 5.52 -3.71
N GLY A 248 2.11 5.00 -3.71
CA GLY A 248 0.91 5.79 -3.96
C GLY A 248 0.76 6.97 -3.00
N ASP A 249 0.97 6.75 -1.71
CA ASP A 249 0.92 7.80 -0.69
C ASP A 249 2.03 8.85 -0.92
N CYS A 250 3.26 8.44 -1.21
CA CYS A 250 4.36 9.37 -1.47
C CYS A 250 4.17 10.18 -2.77
N ILE A 251 3.61 9.55 -3.81
CA ILE A 251 3.25 10.21 -5.08
C ILE A 251 2.15 11.26 -4.82
N GLU A 252 1.10 10.90 -4.09
CA GLU A 252 0.04 11.84 -3.69
C GLU A 252 0.63 13.00 -2.89
N GLY A 253 1.48 12.72 -1.90
CA GLY A 253 2.18 13.74 -1.11
C GLY A 253 3.02 14.70 -1.95
N ALA A 254 3.77 14.18 -2.92
CA ALA A 254 4.57 15.00 -3.83
C ALA A 254 3.67 15.90 -4.71
N LEU A 255 2.57 15.37 -5.24
CA LEU A 255 1.60 16.15 -6.03
C LEU A 255 0.91 17.24 -5.20
N LEU A 256 0.50 16.93 -3.96
CA LEU A 256 -0.09 17.91 -3.03
C LEU A 256 0.84 19.11 -2.78
N HIS A 257 2.14 18.88 -2.82
CA HIS A 257 3.18 19.89 -2.62
C HIS A 257 3.83 20.37 -3.93
N GLN A 258 3.17 20.12 -5.07
CA GLN A 258 3.57 20.58 -6.41
C GLN A 258 4.93 20.06 -6.90
N ASP A 259 5.47 19.00 -6.29
CA ASP A 259 6.70 18.34 -6.72
C ASP A 259 6.40 17.22 -7.73
N VAL A 260 6.08 17.65 -8.96
CA VAL A 260 5.76 16.79 -10.09
C VAL A 260 6.90 15.85 -10.46
N THR A 261 8.14 16.32 -10.37
CA THR A 261 9.32 15.55 -10.75
C THR A 261 9.48 14.35 -9.82
N THR A 262 9.39 14.58 -8.50
CA THR A 262 9.43 13.48 -7.52
C THR A 262 8.26 12.53 -7.71
N ALA A 263 7.04 13.04 -7.90
CA ALA A 263 5.85 12.22 -8.14
C ALA A 263 6.04 11.30 -9.36
N TRP A 264 6.52 11.84 -10.48
CA TRP A 264 6.74 11.07 -11.71
C TRP A 264 7.87 10.05 -11.56
N ASN A 265 8.97 10.41 -10.91
CA ASN A 265 10.08 9.50 -10.68
C ASN A 265 9.66 8.30 -9.82
N LEU A 266 8.90 8.53 -8.75
CA LEU A 266 8.34 7.47 -7.91
C LEU A 266 7.35 6.58 -8.68
N TYR A 267 6.56 7.15 -9.59
CA TYR A 267 5.68 6.38 -10.47
C TYR A 267 6.48 5.46 -11.41
N GLN A 268 7.53 5.97 -12.03
CA GLN A 268 8.40 5.16 -12.90
C GLN A 268 9.16 4.08 -12.11
N GLU A 269 9.63 4.40 -10.91
CA GLU A 269 10.28 3.43 -10.02
C GLU A 269 9.30 2.31 -9.61
N LEU A 270 8.06 2.66 -9.26
CA LEU A 270 6.99 1.68 -8.99
C LEU A 270 6.83 0.73 -10.18
N LEU A 271 6.74 1.26 -11.40
CA LEU A 271 6.61 0.44 -12.61
C LEU A 271 7.86 -0.43 -12.86
N GLY A 272 9.06 0.11 -12.58
CA GLY A 272 10.32 -0.61 -12.70
C GLY A 272 10.46 -1.80 -11.74
N HIS A 273 9.62 -1.86 -10.70
CA HIS A 273 9.49 -3.01 -9.80
C HIS A 273 8.36 -3.98 -10.19
N ASP A 274 7.81 -3.85 -11.40
CA ASP A 274 6.67 -4.63 -11.91
C ASP A 274 5.42 -4.53 -11.01
N LEU A 275 5.30 -3.44 -10.23
CA LEU A 275 4.13 -3.19 -9.40
C LEU A 275 3.03 -2.57 -10.25
N ILE A 276 1.79 -3.00 -10.02
CA ILE A 276 0.61 -2.37 -10.63
C ILE A 276 0.21 -1.17 -9.75
N PRO A 277 0.25 0.07 -10.28
CA PRO A 277 -0.17 1.26 -9.56
C PRO A 277 -1.61 1.14 -9.07
N MET A 278 -1.91 1.77 -7.93
CA MET A 278 -3.30 1.89 -7.49
C MET A 278 -4.07 2.86 -8.40
N MET A 279 -5.35 2.60 -8.62
CA MET A 279 -6.20 3.48 -9.43
C MET A 279 -6.28 4.88 -8.83
N GLU A 280 -6.25 4.98 -7.51
CA GLU A 280 -6.19 6.23 -6.75
C GLU A 280 -4.89 7.01 -7.06
N THR A 281 -3.76 6.31 -7.21
CA THR A 281 -2.48 6.94 -7.59
C THR A 281 -2.53 7.51 -8.99
N LEU A 282 -3.07 6.75 -9.96
CA LEU A 282 -3.23 7.25 -11.33
C LEU A 282 -4.22 8.42 -11.37
N LYS A 283 -5.33 8.33 -10.65
CA LYS A 283 -6.32 9.39 -10.51
C LYS A 283 -5.72 10.69 -9.96
N ALA A 284 -4.83 10.61 -8.97
CA ALA A 284 -4.18 11.79 -8.37
C ALA A 284 -3.43 12.64 -9.40
N PHE A 285 -2.75 12.01 -10.38
CA PHE A 285 -2.09 12.75 -11.46
C PHE A 285 -3.09 13.56 -12.31
N PHE A 286 -4.27 13.00 -12.63
CA PHE A 286 -5.29 13.71 -13.40
C PHE A 286 -5.98 14.81 -12.59
N ASP A 287 -6.24 14.55 -11.30
CA ASP A 287 -6.82 15.55 -10.40
C ASP A 287 -5.92 16.77 -10.23
N PHE A 288 -4.61 16.56 -10.10
CA PHE A 288 -3.61 17.62 -10.04
C PHE A 288 -3.43 18.31 -11.40
N GLY A 289 -3.53 17.55 -12.50
CA GLY A 289 -3.32 18.04 -13.86
C GLY A 289 -4.35 19.03 -14.38
N LYS A 290 -5.56 19.09 -13.80
CA LYS A 290 -6.65 19.96 -14.27
C LYS A 290 -6.29 21.45 -14.21
N ASP A 291 -5.38 21.84 -13.33
CA ASP A 291 -4.96 23.23 -13.13
C ASP A 291 -3.62 23.54 -13.84
N ILE A 292 -3.06 22.56 -14.56
CA ILE A 292 -1.71 22.63 -15.14
C ILE A 292 -1.77 22.82 -16.65
N LYS A 293 -1.09 23.86 -17.11
CA LYS A 293 -0.96 24.21 -18.52
C LYS A 293 0.47 23.96 -18.99
N ASP A 294 0.89 22.70 -18.88
CA ASP A 294 2.21 22.24 -19.33
C ASP A 294 2.05 21.04 -20.27
N ASP A 295 2.64 21.15 -21.47
CA ASP A 295 2.63 20.10 -22.48
C ASP A 295 3.41 18.87 -22.00
N HIS A 296 4.48 19.07 -21.23
CA HIS A 296 5.28 17.96 -20.72
C HIS A 296 4.48 17.15 -19.68
N TYR A 297 3.76 17.80 -18.77
CA TYR A 297 2.83 17.13 -17.87
C TYR A 297 1.68 16.44 -18.64
N SER A 298 1.14 17.08 -19.66
CA SER A 298 0.09 16.49 -20.50
C SER A 298 0.54 15.19 -21.17
N ASN A 299 1.78 15.13 -21.65
CA ASN A 299 2.35 13.89 -22.20
C ASN A 299 2.42 12.76 -21.16
N LYS A 300 2.77 13.07 -19.90
CA LYS A 300 2.78 12.08 -18.81
C LYS A 300 1.39 11.49 -18.56
N LEU A 301 0.35 12.31 -18.62
CA LEU A 301 -1.04 11.84 -18.47
C LEU A 301 -1.46 10.95 -19.66
N LEU A 302 -1.04 11.29 -20.88
CA LEU A 302 -1.25 10.43 -22.04
C LEU A 302 -0.51 9.08 -21.88
N ASP A 303 0.70 9.09 -21.34
CA ASP A 303 1.45 7.86 -21.05
C ASP A 303 0.70 6.98 -20.04
N ILE A 304 0.02 7.56 -19.04
CA ILE A 304 -0.85 6.81 -18.13
C ILE A 304 -2.04 6.18 -18.87
N LEU A 305 -2.67 6.89 -19.82
CA LEU A 305 -3.75 6.30 -20.63
C LEU A 305 -3.24 5.13 -21.51
N LEU A 306 -2.03 5.26 -22.05
CA LEU A 306 -1.37 4.17 -22.79
C LEU A 306 -1.01 3.00 -21.89
N TYR A 307 -0.62 3.26 -20.64
CA TYR A 307 -0.40 2.23 -19.64
C TYR A 307 -1.70 1.46 -19.36
N LEU A 308 -2.83 2.16 -19.16
CA LEU A 308 -4.14 1.53 -18.97
C LEU A 308 -4.53 0.64 -20.16
N ARG A 309 -4.37 1.16 -21.39
CA ARG A 309 -4.64 0.42 -22.63
C ARG A 309 -3.78 -0.84 -22.74
N SER A 310 -2.45 -0.68 -22.58
CA SER A 310 -1.48 -1.77 -22.75
C SER A 310 -1.68 -2.90 -21.73
N ASN A 311 -2.16 -2.57 -20.53
CA ASN A 311 -2.40 -3.53 -19.45
C ASN A 311 -3.87 -3.95 -19.31
N ARG A 312 -4.74 -3.53 -20.23
CA ARG A 312 -6.20 -3.81 -20.21
C ARG A 312 -6.86 -3.44 -18.87
N LEU A 313 -6.45 -2.30 -18.31
CA LEU A 313 -6.98 -1.76 -17.06
C LEU A 313 -8.02 -0.68 -17.35
N TYR A 314 -9.08 -0.64 -16.55
CA TYR A 314 -10.19 0.29 -16.73
C TYR A 314 -10.35 1.16 -15.48
N PRO A 315 -10.54 2.48 -15.65
CA PRO A 315 -10.77 3.37 -14.53
C PRO A 315 -12.13 3.09 -13.87
N GLY A 316 -12.18 3.22 -12.53
CA GLY A 316 -13.45 3.33 -11.82
C GLY A 316 -14.14 4.67 -12.13
N GLU A 317 -15.40 4.80 -11.72
CA GLU A 317 -16.25 5.95 -12.04
C GLU A 317 -15.61 7.30 -11.65
N SER A 318 -15.10 7.42 -10.42
CA SER A 318 -14.49 8.66 -9.95
C SER A 318 -13.22 9.02 -10.72
N PHE A 319 -12.43 8.03 -11.12
CA PHE A 319 -11.23 8.24 -11.95
C PHE A 319 -11.61 8.65 -13.38
N ALA A 320 -12.63 8.03 -13.97
CA ALA A 320 -13.13 8.43 -15.28
C ALA A 320 -13.62 9.90 -15.30
N HIS A 321 -14.25 10.37 -14.22
CA HIS A 321 -14.59 11.78 -14.04
C HIS A 321 -13.37 12.70 -13.97
N SER A 322 -12.30 12.30 -13.27
CA SER A 322 -11.04 13.04 -13.24
C SER A 322 -10.40 13.15 -14.63
N ILE A 323 -10.37 12.05 -15.39
CA ILE A 323 -9.89 12.04 -16.79
C ILE A 323 -10.71 13.00 -17.64
N LYS A 324 -12.04 12.92 -17.58
CA LYS A 324 -12.94 13.84 -18.28
C LYS A 324 -12.64 15.30 -17.95
N THR A 325 -12.57 15.61 -16.66
CA THR A 325 -12.32 16.98 -16.16
C THR A 325 -10.97 17.51 -16.67
N TRP A 326 -9.93 16.68 -16.65
CA TRP A 326 -8.64 17.06 -17.20
C TRP A 326 -8.71 17.35 -18.70
N PHE A 327 -9.29 16.47 -19.52
CA PHE A 327 -9.43 16.72 -20.97
C PHE A 327 -10.15 18.04 -21.26
N GLU A 328 -11.25 18.31 -20.54
CA GLU A 328 -12.05 19.53 -20.70
C GLU A 328 -11.32 20.80 -20.18
N SER A 329 -10.33 20.65 -19.30
CA SER A 329 -9.51 21.75 -18.81
C SER A 329 -8.47 22.25 -19.82
N ILE A 330 -8.16 21.46 -20.87
CA ILE A 330 -7.08 21.78 -21.82
C ILE A 330 -7.48 22.99 -22.70
N PRO A 331 -6.78 24.13 -22.59
CA PRO A 331 -7.15 25.35 -23.30
C PRO A 331 -6.99 25.20 -24.82
N GLY A 332 -7.91 25.77 -25.59
CA GLY A 332 -7.85 25.81 -27.04
C GLY A 332 -8.18 24.49 -27.76
N LYS A 333 -8.43 23.39 -27.03
CA LYS A 333 -8.77 22.08 -27.63
C LYS A 333 -10.26 21.75 -27.67
N GLN A 334 -11.10 22.51 -26.95
CA GLN A 334 -12.57 22.35 -26.94
C GLN A 334 -13.02 20.89 -26.72
N TRP A 335 -12.32 20.15 -25.86
CA TRP A 335 -12.73 18.79 -25.52
C TRP A 335 -14.09 18.80 -24.82
N LYS A 336 -14.92 17.81 -25.15
CA LYS A 336 -16.20 17.55 -24.48
C LYS A 336 -16.31 16.06 -24.23
N GLY A 337 -16.29 15.67 -22.96
CA GLY A 337 -16.49 14.28 -22.54
C GLY A 337 -17.96 13.99 -22.28
N GLN A 338 -18.38 12.76 -22.56
CA GLN A 338 -19.70 12.24 -22.16
C GLN A 338 -19.55 10.79 -21.72
N PHE A 339 -20.35 10.38 -20.73
CA PHE A 339 -20.47 8.97 -20.34
C PHE A 339 -21.53 8.31 -21.22
N THR A 340 -21.18 7.21 -21.86
CA THR A 340 -21.96 6.64 -22.97
C THR A 340 -21.91 5.13 -22.96
N THR A 341 -22.84 4.51 -23.67
CA THR A 341 -22.82 3.08 -24.00
C THR A 341 -22.39 2.86 -25.45
N ILE A 342 -21.99 1.62 -25.76
CA ILE A 342 -21.70 1.17 -27.13
C ILE A 342 -22.91 0.39 -27.62
N GLN A 343 -23.40 0.71 -28.82
CA GLN A 343 -24.47 -0.01 -29.49
C GLN A 343 -23.99 -1.40 -29.92
N GLU A 344 -24.92 -2.34 -30.17
CA GLU A 344 -24.58 -3.67 -30.72
C GLU A 344 -23.82 -3.58 -32.05
N SER A 345 -24.01 -2.50 -32.80
CA SER A 345 -23.27 -2.19 -34.04
C SER A 345 -21.79 -1.82 -33.83
N GLY A 346 -21.31 -1.72 -32.58
CA GLY A 346 -19.96 -1.27 -32.24
C GLY A 346 -19.77 0.25 -32.28
N ARG A 347 -20.84 1.04 -32.43
CA ARG A 347 -20.79 2.51 -32.47
C ARG A 347 -21.07 3.14 -31.10
N CYS A 348 -20.35 4.21 -30.78
CA CYS A 348 -20.60 5.02 -29.59
C CYS A 348 -21.94 5.78 -29.71
N SER A 349 -22.80 5.66 -28.70
CA SER A 349 -24.14 6.31 -28.68
C SER A 349 -24.11 7.85 -28.66
N SER A 350 -22.98 8.47 -28.32
CA SER A 350 -22.84 9.94 -28.29
C SER A 350 -22.25 10.50 -29.58
N CYS A 351 -21.06 10.05 -29.97
CA CYS A 351 -20.33 10.63 -31.09
C CYS A 351 -20.47 9.86 -32.41
N GLY A 352 -21.15 8.69 -32.39
CA GLY A 352 -21.37 7.86 -33.57
C GLY A 352 -20.14 7.15 -34.14
N LYS A 353 -18.95 7.38 -33.58
CA LYS A 353 -17.71 6.71 -34.01
C LYS A 353 -17.74 5.22 -33.70
N THR A 354 -17.22 4.41 -34.62
CA THR A 354 -17.02 2.97 -34.44
C THR A 354 -15.81 2.72 -33.53
N ILE A 355 -15.96 1.83 -32.55
CA ILE A 355 -14.87 1.38 -31.68
C ILE A 355 -13.92 0.48 -32.47
N GLU A 356 -12.66 0.39 -32.01
CA GLU A 356 -11.66 -0.51 -32.59
C GLU A 356 -12.19 -1.95 -32.66
N SER A 357 -11.96 -2.60 -33.80
CA SER A 357 -12.37 -3.99 -34.03
C SER A 357 -11.64 -4.92 -33.05
N ILE A 358 -12.36 -5.92 -32.55
CA ILE A 358 -11.75 -7.03 -31.79
C ILE A 358 -10.98 -8.00 -32.71
N HIS A 359 -11.27 -7.98 -34.01
CA HIS A 359 -10.61 -8.83 -34.99
C HIS A 359 -9.24 -8.27 -35.33
N LEU A 360 -8.21 -9.08 -35.08
CA LEU A 360 -6.83 -8.85 -35.50
C LEU A 360 -6.75 -8.88 -37.02
N SER A 361 -5.91 -8.02 -37.60
CA SER A 361 -5.54 -8.15 -39.00
C SER A 361 -4.75 -9.46 -39.23
N PRO A 362 -4.68 -9.99 -40.46
CA PRO A 362 -3.86 -11.15 -40.76
C PRO A 362 -2.38 -10.99 -40.34
N GLU A 363 -1.84 -9.78 -40.49
CA GLU A 363 -0.47 -9.44 -40.10
C GLU A 363 -0.29 -9.44 -38.58
N GLU A 364 -1.24 -8.85 -37.84
CA GLU A 364 -1.24 -8.85 -36.37
C GLU A 364 -1.39 -10.28 -35.81
N TYR A 365 -2.24 -11.08 -36.44
CA TYR A 365 -2.46 -12.47 -36.06
C TYR A 365 -1.21 -13.32 -36.28
N GLU A 366 -0.59 -13.26 -37.47
CA GLU A 366 0.64 -14.01 -37.75
C GLU A 366 1.82 -13.54 -36.88
N PHE A 367 1.90 -12.25 -36.58
CA PHE A 367 2.89 -11.73 -35.62
C PHE A 367 2.69 -12.31 -34.22
N LEU A 368 1.46 -12.28 -33.70
CA LEU A 368 1.14 -12.82 -32.37
C LEU A 368 1.36 -14.33 -32.31
N LYS A 369 0.89 -15.06 -33.32
CA LYS A 369 1.09 -16.51 -33.47
C LYS A 369 2.57 -16.84 -33.49
N GLY A 370 3.37 -16.16 -34.31
CA GLY A 370 4.81 -16.36 -34.36
C GLY A 370 5.49 -16.14 -33.02
N LYS A 371 5.06 -15.13 -32.25
CA LYS A 371 5.59 -14.88 -30.90
C LYS A 371 5.25 -15.99 -29.92
N ILE A 372 3.99 -16.43 -29.87
CA ILE A 372 3.58 -17.54 -28.99
C ILE A 372 4.29 -18.84 -29.36
N MET A 373 4.42 -19.16 -30.64
CA MET A 373 5.10 -20.39 -31.07
C MET A 373 6.56 -20.43 -30.60
N ARG A 374 7.31 -19.33 -30.71
CA ARG A 374 8.68 -19.25 -30.22
C ARG A 374 8.77 -19.40 -28.70
N ASP A 375 7.89 -18.71 -27.96
CA ASP A 375 7.94 -18.70 -26.50
C ASP A 375 7.50 -20.05 -25.88
N VAL A 376 6.60 -20.77 -26.56
CA VAL A 376 6.01 -22.03 -26.07
C VAL A 376 6.68 -23.29 -26.62
N ILE A 377 6.98 -23.34 -27.93
CA ILE A 377 7.49 -24.55 -28.60
C ILE A 377 9.01 -24.59 -28.59
N ASP A 378 9.66 -23.49 -28.98
CA ASP A 378 11.13 -23.44 -29.00
C ASP A 378 11.71 -23.37 -27.59
N GLY A 379 10.85 -23.07 -26.60
CA GLY A 379 11.13 -23.18 -25.18
C GLY A 379 12.41 -22.44 -24.84
N GLY A 380 12.35 -21.11 -24.81
CA GLY A 380 13.51 -20.24 -24.50
C GLY A 380 14.23 -20.56 -23.18
N ASP A 381 13.68 -21.47 -22.36
CA ASP A 381 14.27 -22.04 -21.16
C ASP A 381 14.33 -23.57 -21.25
N GLN A 382 15.51 -24.12 -21.57
CA GLN A 382 15.75 -25.57 -21.69
C GLN A 382 15.49 -26.35 -20.38
N TYR A 383 15.31 -25.67 -19.25
CA TYR A 383 15.05 -26.25 -17.93
C TYR A 383 13.57 -26.30 -17.56
N LYS A 384 12.69 -25.66 -18.32
CA LYS A 384 11.22 -25.75 -18.20
C LYS A 384 10.60 -26.75 -19.16
N LYS A 385 11.31 -27.85 -19.45
CA LYS A 385 10.76 -28.94 -20.26
C LYS A 385 9.65 -29.65 -19.49
N THR A 386 8.40 -29.28 -19.78
CA THR A 386 7.30 -30.24 -19.69
C THR A 386 7.57 -31.33 -20.72
N THR A 387 7.48 -32.60 -20.31
CA THR A 387 7.94 -33.76 -21.09
C THR A 387 7.37 -33.75 -22.52
N PRO A 388 8.18 -33.56 -23.58
CA PRO A 388 7.79 -34.04 -24.90
C PRO A 388 7.87 -35.57 -24.80
N GLY A 389 6.73 -36.23 -24.84
CA GLY A 389 6.62 -37.66 -24.60
C GLY A 389 7.65 -38.46 -25.39
N VAL A 390 8.34 -39.34 -24.67
CA VAL A 390 9.13 -40.44 -25.24
C VAL A 390 8.15 -41.31 -26.02
N ASN A 391 8.31 -41.39 -27.34
CA ASN A 391 7.78 -42.47 -28.16
C ASN A 391 8.93 -43.34 -28.62
#